data_AF-A0A1R2C1U7-F1
#
_entry.id   AF-A0A1R2C1U7-F1
#
_cell.length_a   1.000
_cell.length_b   1.000
_cell.length_c   1.000
_cell.angle_alpha   90.00
_cell.angle_beta   90.00
_cell.angle_gamma   90.00
#
_symmetry.space_group_name_H-M   'P 1'
#
loop_
_entity.id
_entity.type
_entity.pdbx_description
1 polymer ?
#
loop_
_entity_poly.entity_id
_entity_poly.type
_entity_poly.pdbx_seq_one_letter_code
_entity_poly.pdbx_strand_id
1 'polypeptide(L)'
;MDTVSPATRLLDKRRLMYQVQEAFDRQKDEESRRLEMFNNKEEELRARDLAVQEKFVEFSKVINENEAKMQRANNRIGEEKKAIEGKEKRKKELEDKVAELKSKASSLDKSVTAMKAYEEFLENVRAKNPEEFTEINDILLLEGKLSLANNQLKAQQKLLEEENQKIRFKKAQLEKRKKDDILQLNIEIAQKSKQCEEAEAKRLDLNKHVEQISAKTVYKQVEIGHIFMAIDNLYQRCGEGGGGPKINHNSDLKSRLSPDDEDVGRKFEEVMDKLRIIKAYLIDFKTIVQKAQPSLLQKCKNASEISRIMPREININ
;
A
#
# COMPACT_ATOMS: atom_id res chain seq x y z
N MET A 1 -67.35 165.38 -42.74
CA MET A 1 -66.68 164.28 -43.46
C MET A 1 -66.80 163.06 -42.56
N ASP A 2 -67.85 162.24 -42.59
CA ASP A 2 -68.82 161.96 -43.65
C ASP A 2 -70.26 161.90 -43.12
N THR A 3 -71.19 162.25 -44.00
CA THR A 3 -72.63 162.28 -43.79
C THR A 3 -73.21 160.88 -43.66
N VAL A 4 -73.57 160.47 -42.44
CA VAL A 4 -74.60 159.43 -42.25
C VAL A 4 -75.48 159.77 -41.04
N SER A 5 -76.79 159.84 -41.29
CA SER A 5 -77.84 160.14 -40.31
C SER A 5 -77.85 159.10 -39.17
N PRO A 6 -78.21 159.47 -37.91
CA PRO A 6 -78.31 158.52 -36.78
C PRO A 6 -79.17 157.30 -37.08
N ALA A 7 -80.21 157.47 -37.91
CA ALA A 7 -81.06 156.40 -38.41
C ALA A 7 -80.30 155.41 -39.32
N THR A 8 -79.37 155.89 -40.15
CA THR A 8 -78.54 155.05 -41.03
C THR A 8 -77.47 154.29 -40.24
N ARG A 9 -76.87 154.90 -39.21
CA ARG A 9 -75.90 154.24 -38.32
C ARG A 9 -76.54 153.10 -37.52
N LEU A 10 -77.80 153.26 -37.10
CA LEU A 10 -78.56 152.21 -36.43
C LEU A 10 -78.89 151.06 -37.39
N LEU A 11 -79.26 151.37 -38.65
CA LEU A 11 -79.49 150.38 -39.70
C LEU A 11 -78.21 149.62 -40.06
N ASP A 12 -77.07 150.30 -40.17
CA ASP A 12 -75.77 149.67 -40.42
C ASP A 12 -75.33 148.80 -39.24
N LYS A 13 -75.54 149.25 -37.99
CA LYS A 13 -75.25 148.42 -36.81
C LYS A 13 -76.15 147.19 -36.73
N ARG A 14 -77.43 147.32 -37.13
CA ARG A 14 -78.38 146.20 -37.21
C ARG A 14 -78.01 145.23 -38.33
N ARG A 15 -77.60 145.73 -39.49
CA ARG A 15 -77.05 144.94 -40.60
C ARG A 15 -75.77 144.21 -40.21
N LEU A 16 -74.85 144.87 -39.50
CA LEU A 16 -73.62 144.25 -38.99
C LEU A 16 -73.93 143.18 -37.95
N MET A 17 -74.90 143.43 -37.05
CA MET A 17 -75.38 142.45 -36.09
C MET A 17 -76.01 141.24 -36.77
N TYR A 18 -76.80 141.45 -37.84
CA TYR A 18 -77.33 140.35 -38.66
C TYR A 18 -76.22 139.59 -39.39
N GLN A 19 -75.20 140.25 -39.93
CA GLN A 19 -74.07 139.58 -40.56
C GLN A 19 -73.24 138.77 -39.56
N VAL A 20 -73.02 139.29 -38.36
CA VAL A 20 -72.34 138.57 -37.27
C VAL A 20 -73.20 137.41 -36.78
N GLN A 21 -74.51 137.61 -36.63
CA GLN A 21 -75.44 136.54 -36.24
C GLN A 21 -75.47 135.44 -37.31
N GLU A 22 -75.54 135.79 -38.59
CA GLU A 22 -75.52 134.84 -39.70
C GLU A 22 -74.16 134.14 -39.83
N ALA A 23 -73.04 134.82 -39.52
CA ALA A 23 -71.71 134.21 -39.44
C ALA A 23 -71.57 133.26 -38.24
N PHE A 24 -72.13 133.62 -37.10
CA PHE A 24 -72.17 132.79 -35.90
C PHE A 24 -73.04 131.56 -36.10
N ASP A 25 -74.22 131.72 -36.71
CA ASP A 25 -75.12 130.62 -37.05
C ASP A 25 -74.46 129.69 -38.09
N ARG A 26 -73.77 130.25 -39.11
CA ARG A 26 -72.94 129.47 -40.04
C ARG A 26 -71.83 128.67 -39.34
N GLN A 27 -71.12 129.28 -38.40
CA GLN A 27 -70.05 128.61 -37.64
C GLN A 27 -70.62 127.51 -36.72
N LYS A 28 -71.77 127.78 -36.09
CA LYS A 28 -72.47 126.80 -35.26
C LYS A 28 -72.93 125.60 -36.09
N ASP A 29 -73.43 125.83 -37.30
CA ASP A 29 -73.80 124.77 -38.23
C ASP A 29 -72.57 123.98 -38.72
N GLU A 30 -71.44 124.63 -38.99
CA GLU A 30 -70.17 123.96 -39.35
C GLU A 30 -69.62 123.08 -38.22
N GLU A 31 -69.59 123.59 -37.00
CA GLU A 31 -69.14 122.83 -35.84
C GLU A 31 -70.12 121.69 -35.49
N SER A 32 -71.43 121.90 -35.67
CA SER A 32 -72.42 120.82 -35.53
C SER A 32 -72.19 119.72 -36.56
N ARG A 33 -71.89 120.06 -37.82
CA ARG A 33 -71.55 119.08 -38.86
C ARG A 33 -70.24 118.35 -38.56
N ARG A 34 -69.22 119.05 -38.03
CA ARG A 34 -67.97 118.40 -37.60
C ARG A 34 -68.19 117.43 -36.45
N LEU A 35 -68.98 117.83 -35.45
CA LEU A 35 -69.32 116.98 -34.32
C LEU A 35 -70.06 115.72 -34.78
N GLU A 36 -70.99 115.87 -35.71
CA GLU A 36 -71.71 114.75 -36.32
C GLU A 36 -70.76 113.82 -37.10
N MET A 37 -69.82 114.38 -37.87
CA MET A 37 -68.78 113.56 -38.52
C MET A 37 -67.87 112.83 -37.52
N PHE A 38 -67.48 113.48 -36.42
CA PHE A 38 -66.67 112.85 -35.37
C PHE A 38 -67.42 111.73 -34.66
N ASN A 39 -68.68 111.96 -34.28
CA ASN A 39 -69.53 110.92 -33.70
C ASN A 39 -69.71 109.74 -34.65
N ASN A 40 -70.01 110.00 -35.94
CA ASN A 40 -70.12 108.95 -36.94
C ASN A 40 -68.80 108.16 -37.09
N LYS A 41 -67.65 108.84 -37.02
CA LYS A 41 -66.34 108.19 -37.09
C LYS A 41 -66.02 107.38 -35.84
N GLU A 42 -66.39 107.88 -34.67
CA GLU A 42 -66.23 107.18 -33.40
C GLU A 42 -67.12 105.93 -33.34
N GLU A 43 -68.38 106.04 -33.76
CA GLU A 43 -69.28 104.90 -33.89
C GLU A 43 -68.75 103.86 -34.89
N GLU A 44 -68.23 104.31 -36.04
CA GLU A 44 -67.60 103.42 -37.02
C GLU A 44 -66.39 102.69 -36.43
N LEU A 45 -65.52 103.40 -35.70
CA LEU A 45 -64.35 102.80 -35.06
C LEU A 45 -64.75 101.80 -33.97
N ARG A 46 -65.71 102.14 -33.09
CA ARG A 46 -66.22 101.21 -32.09
C ARG A 46 -66.86 99.97 -32.73
N ALA A 47 -67.58 100.14 -33.84
CA ALA A 47 -68.15 99.01 -34.57
C ALA A 47 -67.07 98.10 -35.17
N ARG A 48 -65.98 98.68 -35.72
CA ARG A 48 -64.84 97.88 -36.20
C ARG A 48 -64.12 97.16 -35.06
N ASP A 49 -63.88 97.83 -33.94
CA ASP A 49 -63.21 97.22 -32.78
C ASP A 49 -64.04 96.06 -32.22
N LEU A 50 -65.37 96.23 -32.12
CA LEU A 50 -66.28 95.16 -31.72
C LEU A 50 -66.22 93.98 -32.70
N ALA A 51 -66.24 94.24 -34.01
CA ALA A 51 -66.13 93.18 -35.02
C ALA A 51 -64.78 92.44 -34.97
N VAL A 52 -63.68 93.12 -34.63
CA VAL A 52 -62.37 92.48 -34.43
C VAL A 52 -62.37 91.62 -33.17
N GLN A 53 -62.95 92.10 -32.07
CA GLN A 53 -63.08 91.33 -30.83
C GLN A 53 -63.95 90.08 -31.02
N GLU A 54 -65.07 90.19 -31.73
CA GLU A 54 -65.93 89.05 -32.06
C GLU A 54 -65.16 87.99 -32.86
N LYS A 55 -64.43 88.40 -33.91
CA LYS A 55 -63.57 87.48 -34.67
C LYS A 55 -62.47 86.87 -33.83
N PHE A 56 -61.87 87.63 -32.90
CA PHE A 56 -60.85 87.09 -32.01
C PHE A 56 -61.42 86.00 -31.08
N VAL A 57 -62.64 86.21 -30.56
CA VAL A 57 -63.35 85.19 -29.77
C VAL A 57 -63.67 83.96 -30.61
N GLU A 58 -64.14 84.14 -31.85
CA GLU A 58 -64.40 83.04 -32.78
C GLU A 58 -63.13 82.23 -33.08
N PHE A 59 -62.02 82.90 -33.41
CA PHE A 59 -60.74 82.23 -33.65
C PHE A 59 -60.22 81.52 -32.40
N SER A 60 -60.31 82.15 -31.24
CA SER A 60 -59.91 81.53 -29.97
C SER A 60 -60.73 80.27 -29.68
N LYS A 61 -62.04 80.32 -29.96
CA LYS A 61 -62.92 79.15 -29.84
C LYS A 61 -62.50 78.03 -30.79
N VAL A 62 -62.23 78.34 -32.06
CA VAL A 62 -61.78 77.35 -33.05
C VAL A 62 -60.42 76.73 -32.66
N ILE A 63 -59.48 77.55 -32.17
CA ILE A 63 -58.17 77.07 -31.71
C ILE A 63 -58.34 76.12 -30.53
N ASN A 64 -59.10 76.51 -29.50
CA ASN A 64 -59.35 75.67 -28.32
C ASN A 64 -60.08 74.37 -28.69
N GLU A 65 -61.07 74.43 -29.60
CA GLU A 65 -61.76 73.24 -30.08
C GLU A 65 -60.83 72.31 -30.87
N ASN A 66 -59.94 72.86 -31.68
CA ASN A 66 -58.95 72.10 -32.43
C ASN A 66 -57.93 71.46 -31.50
N GLU A 67 -57.40 72.21 -30.54
CA GLU A 67 -56.48 71.70 -29.52
C GLU A 67 -57.14 70.58 -28.69
N ALA A 68 -58.41 70.74 -28.30
CA ALA A 68 -59.18 69.69 -27.63
C ALA A 68 -59.44 68.46 -28.52
N LYS A 69 -59.58 68.62 -29.84
CA LYS A 69 -59.66 67.50 -30.80
C LYS A 69 -58.33 66.79 -30.95
N MET A 70 -57.24 67.55 -31.11
CA MET A 70 -55.88 67.03 -31.17
C MET A 70 -55.51 66.27 -29.90
N GLN A 71 -55.78 66.83 -28.72
CA GLN A 71 -55.48 66.17 -27.45
C GLN A 71 -56.26 64.86 -27.28
N ARG A 72 -57.54 64.84 -27.66
CA ARG A 72 -58.34 63.60 -27.67
C ARG A 72 -57.80 62.56 -28.64
N ALA A 73 -57.39 62.98 -29.84
CA ALA A 73 -56.78 62.08 -30.82
C ALA A 73 -55.45 61.51 -30.32
N ASN A 74 -54.57 62.35 -29.76
CA ASN A 74 -53.28 61.94 -29.19
C ASN A 74 -53.46 60.98 -28.02
N ASN A 75 -54.42 61.23 -27.12
CA ASN A 75 -54.72 60.34 -26.01
C ASN A 75 -55.21 58.97 -26.51
N ARG A 76 -56.12 58.95 -27.50
CA ARG A 76 -56.59 57.69 -28.12
C ARG A 76 -55.45 56.91 -28.77
N ILE A 77 -54.58 57.59 -29.52
CA ILE A 77 -53.39 56.96 -30.13
C ILE A 77 -52.48 56.37 -29.04
N GLY A 78 -52.27 57.11 -27.94
CA GLY A 78 -51.48 56.63 -26.80
C GLY A 78 -52.08 55.41 -26.12
N GLU A 79 -53.39 55.40 -25.89
CA GLU A 79 -54.13 54.26 -25.33
C GLU A 79 -54.11 53.05 -26.26
N GLU A 80 -54.32 53.24 -27.57
CA GLU A 80 -54.25 52.18 -28.57
C GLU A 80 -52.85 51.57 -28.64
N LYS A 81 -51.79 52.40 -28.65
CA LYS A 81 -50.40 51.91 -28.62
C LYS A 81 -50.13 51.06 -27.39
N LYS A 82 -50.50 51.54 -26.20
CA LYS A 82 -50.36 50.76 -24.95
C LYS A 82 -51.15 49.45 -24.99
N ALA A 83 -52.36 49.47 -25.56
CA ALA A 83 -53.17 48.28 -25.72
C ALA A 83 -52.55 47.28 -26.70
N ILE A 84 -51.96 47.75 -27.79
CA ILE A 84 -51.22 46.93 -28.76
C ILE A 84 -49.99 46.31 -28.10
N GLU A 85 -49.15 47.10 -27.43
CA GLU A 85 -47.97 46.61 -26.72
C GLU A 85 -48.32 45.55 -25.67
N GLY A 86 -49.40 45.77 -24.90
CA GLY A 86 -49.89 44.79 -23.93
C GLY A 86 -50.35 43.48 -24.58
N LYS A 87 -51.04 43.55 -25.72
CA LYS A 87 -51.46 42.36 -26.48
C LYS A 87 -50.29 41.64 -27.13
N GLU A 88 -49.32 42.37 -27.69
CA GLU A 88 -48.12 41.79 -28.29
C GLU A 88 -47.26 41.06 -27.24
N LYS A 89 -47.08 41.66 -26.06
CA LYS A 89 -46.38 41.01 -24.96
C LYS A 89 -47.08 39.71 -24.55
N ARG A 90 -48.40 39.75 -24.37
CA ARG A 90 -49.19 38.55 -24.04
C ARG A 90 -49.14 37.49 -25.15
N LYS A 91 -49.17 37.90 -26.41
CA LYS A 91 -49.03 37.01 -27.57
C LYS A 91 -47.68 36.30 -27.52
N LYS A 92 -46.59 37.05 -27.30
CA LYS A 92 -45.25 36.49 -27.19
C LYS A 92 -45.13 35.50 -26.02
N GLU A 93 -45.64 35.85 -24.84
CA GLU A 93 -45.66 34.96 -23.67
C GLU A 93 -46.44 33.66 -23.95
N LEU A 94 -47.54 33.73 -24.70
CA LEU A 94 -48.30 32.54 -25.11
C LEU A 94 -47.55 31.71 -26.17
N GLU A 95 -46.91 32.35 -27.14
CA GLU A 95 -46.10 31.67 -28.15
C GLU A 95 -44.93 30.92 -27.52
N ASP A 96 -44.23 31.53 -26.56
CA ASP A 96 -43.14 30.91 -25.81
C ASP A 96 -43.64 29.68 -25.02
N LYS A 97 -44.79 29.80 -24.33
CA LYS A 97 -45.41 28.66 -23.62
C LYS A 97 -45.82 27.54 -24.56
N VAL A 98 -46.36 27.86 -25.73
CA VAL A 98 -46.71 26.86 -26.73
C VAL A 98 -45.47 26.15 -27.26
N ALA A 99 -44.38 26.88 -27.51
CA ALA A 99 -43.10 26.30 -27.93
C ALA A 99 -42.54 25.36 -26.87
N GLU A 100 -42.55 25.76 -25.60
CA GLU A 100 -42.11 24.93 -24.47
C GLU A 100 -42.95 23.64 -24.36
N LEU A 101 -44.28 23.77 -24.39
CA LEU A 101 -45.18 22.62 -24.31
C LEU A 101 -45.02 21.67 -25.50
N LYS A 102 -44.79 22.19 -26.71
CA LYS A 102 -44.49 21.35 -27.88
C LYS A 102 -43.16 20.61 -27.73
N SER A 103 -42.13 21.26 -27.19
CA SER A 103 -40.85 20.63 -26.92
C SER A 103 -40.98 19.50 -25.89
N LYS A 104 -41.70 19.76 -24.78
CA LYS A 104 -42.01 18.75 -23.76
C LYS A 104 -42.80 17.59 -24.34
N ALA A 105 -43.86 17.86 -25.12
CA ALA A 105 -44.65 16.83 -25.78
C ALA A 105 -43.80 15.96 -26.71
N SER A 106 -42.90 16.56 -27.52
CA SER A 106 -41.98 15.80 -28.38
C SER A 106 -41.00 14.94 -27.58
N SER A 107 -40.48 15.43 -26.46
CA SER A 107 -39.59 14.64 -25.59
C SER A 107 -40.32 13.47 -24.93
N LEU A 108 -41.56 13.68 -24.49
CA LEU A 108 -42.41 12.63 -23.93
C LEU A 108 -42.78 11.59 -24.98
N ASP A 109 -43.11 12.01 -26.21
CA ASP A 109 -43.43 11.10 -27.31
C ASP A 109 -42.23 10.19 -27.67
N LYS A 110 -41.00 10.75 -27.68
CA LYS A 110 -39.76 9.96 -27.81
C LYS A 110 -39.57 8.98 -26.66
N SER A 111 -39.85 9.38 -25.43
CA SER A 111 -39.77 8.49 -24.27
C SER A 111 -40.80 7.37 -24.34
N VAL A 112 -42.04 7.68 -24.73
CA VAL A 112 -43.13 6.71 -24.87
C VAL A 112 -42.83 5.72 -25.99
N THR A 113 -42.36 6.20 -27.15
CA THR A 113 -41.98 5.30 -28.26
C THR A 113 -40.83 4.37 -27.87
N ALA A 114 -39.84 4.85 -27.12
CA ALA A 114 -38.78 3.99 -26.57
C ALA A 114 -39.35 2.98 -25.55
N MET A 115 -40.21 3.41 -24.63
CA MET A 115 -40.86 2.55 -23.64
C MET A 115 -41.74 1.47 -24.26
N LYS A 116 -42.46 1.79 -25.35
CA LYS A 116 -43.29 0.82 -26.09
C LYS A 116 -42.50 -0.37 -26.62
N ALA A 117 -41.27 -0.15 -27.10
CA ALA A 117 -40.43 -1.27 -27.56
C ALA A 117 -40.08 -2.23 -26.40
N TYR A 118 -39.86 -1.70 -25.20
CA TYR A 118 -39.64 -2.51 -24.01
C TYR A 118 -40.92 -3.20 -23.52
N GLU A 119 -42.06 -2.51 -23.58
CA GLU A 119 -43.37 -3.09 -23.26
C GLU A 119 -43.70 -4.26 -24.21
N GLU A 120 -43.53 -4.07 -25.52
CA GLU A 120 -43.72 -5.12 -26.53
C GLU A 120 -42.77 -6.32 -26.30
N PHE A 121 -41.52 -6.04 -25.93
CA PHE A 121 -40.59 -7.10 -25.54
C PHE A 121 -41.08 -7.88 -24.31
N LEU A 122 -41.49 -7.19 -23.24
CA LEU A 122 -41.99 -7.83 -22.02
C LEU A 122 -43.29 -8.60 -22.28
N GLU A 123 -44.15 -8.08 -23.15
CA GLU A 123 -45.34 -8.78 -23.63
C GLU A 123 -44.99 -10.06 -24.39
N ASN A 124 -43.99 -10.01 -25.27
CA ASN A 124 -43.50 -11.20 -25.97
C ASN A 124 -42.91 -12.24 -24.99
N VAL A 125 -42.23 -11.80 -23.93
CA VAL A 125 -41.71 -12.71 -22.88
C VAL A 125 -42.87 -13.34 -22.11
N ARG A 126 -43.89 -12.56 -21.73
CA ARG A 126 -45.12 -13.06 -21.10
C ARG A 126 -45.81 -14.09 -21.98
N ALA A 127 -46.00 -13.77 -23.27
CA ALA A 127 -46.68 -14.65 -24.22
C ALA A 127 -45.95 -15.99 -24.42
N LYS A 128 -44.62 -16.01 -24.31
CA LYS A 128 -43.81 -17.24 -24.39
C LYS A 128 -43.87 -18.08 -23.13
N ASN A 129 -44.06 -17.47 -21.96
CA ASN A 129 -44.05 -18.13 -20.66
C ASN A 129 -45.34 -17.82 -19.86
N PRO A 130 -46.52 -18.20 -20.38
CA PRO A 130 -47.80 -17.85 -19.75
C PRO A 130 -48.06 -18.58 -18.43
N GLU A 131 -47.37 -19.69 -18.17
CA GLU A 131 -47.49 -20.46 -16.92
C GLU A 131 -46.76 -19.79 -15.74
N GLU A 132 -45.74 -18.98 -16.02
CA GLU A 132 -44.87 -18.37 -15.01
C GLU A 132 -45.17 -16.89 -14.77
N PHE A 133 -45.69 -16.17 -15.79
CA PHE A 133 -45.99 -14.74 -15.70
C PHE A 133 -47.42 -14.43 -16.13
N THR A 134 -48.23 -13.97 -15.19
CA THR A 134 -49.61 -13.53 -15.46
C THR A 134 -49.66 -12.07 -15.92
N GLU A 135 -48.83 -11.22 -15.33
CA GLU A 135 -48.69 -9.81 -15.68
C GLU A 135 -47.24 -9.45 -16.00
N ILE A 136 -47.03 -8.36 -16.74
CA ILE A 136 -45.68 -7.81 -16.95
C ILE A 136 -45.02 -7.44 -15.61
N ASN A 137 -45.82 -7.00 -14.63
CA ASN A 137 -45.34 -6.68 -13.28
C ASN A 137 -44.68 -7.87 -12.58
N ASP A 138 -45.12 -9.10 -12.85
CA ASP A 138 -44.53 -10.31 -12.25
C ASP A 138 -43.09 -10.50 -12.73
N ILE A 139 -42.83 -10.23 -14.02
CA ILE A 139 -41.50 -10.27 -14.63
C ILE A 139 -40.60 -9.22 -13.97
N LEU A 140 -41.09 -7.99 -13.81
CA LEU A 140 -40.33 -6.89 -13.20
C LEU A 140 -40.02 -7.16 -11.72
N LEU A 141 -40.98 -7.73 -10.98
CA LEU A 141 -40.78 -8.10 -9.58
C LEU A 141 -39.75 -9.22 -9.44
N LEU A 142 -39.80 -10.22 -10.34
CA LEU A 142 -38.82 -11.29 -10.36
C LEU A 142 -37.43 -10.78 -10.74
N GLU A 143 -37.33 -9.93 -11.78
CA GLU A 143 -36.07 -9.28 -12.15
C GLU A 143 -35.50 -8.50 -10.97
N GLY A 144 -36.31 -7.70 -10.27
CA GLY A 144 -35.86 -6.95 -9.11
C GLY A 144 -35.34 -7.85 -7.99
N LYS A 145 -36.01 -8.97 -7.71
CA LYS A 145 -35.56 -9.97 -6.73
C LYS A 145 -34.26 -10.66 -7.16
N LEU A 146 -34.18 -11.09 -8.41
CA LEU A 146 -32.99 -11.76 -8.97
C LEU A 146 -31.80 -10.81 -9.05
N SER A 147 -32.03 -9.55 -9.43
CA SER A 147 -31.02 -8.50 -9.49
C SER A 147 -30.47 -8.21 -8.09
N LEU A 148 -31.36 -8.07 -7.09
CA LEU A 148 -30.96 -7.92 -5.69
C LEU A 148 -30.14 -9.13 -5.20
N ALA A 149 -30.64 -10.35 -5.43
CA ALA A 149 -29.95 -11.57 -5.03
C ALA A 149 -28.58 -11.71 -5.73
N ASN A 150 -28.50 -11.40 -7.02
CA ASN A 150 -27.25 -11.42 -7.79
C ASN A 150 -26.25 -10.40 -7.26
N ASN A 151 -26.70 -9.18 -6.95
CA ASN A 151 -25.85 -8.14 -6.36
C ASN A 151 -25.33 -8.56 -4.97
N GLN A 152 -26.18 -9.16 -4.14
CA GLN A 152 -25.78 -9.72 -2.85
C GLN A 152 -24.75 -10.85 -3.00
N LEU A 153 -25.00 -11.80 -3.92
CA LEU A 153 -24.08 -12.90 -4.20
C LEU A 153 -22.74 -12.41 -4.74
N LYS A 154 -22.72 -11.43 -5.65
CA LYS A 154 -21.49 -10.80 -6.14
C LYS A 154 -20.72 -10.10 -5.03
N ALA A 155 -21.40 -9.40 -4.14
CA ALA A 155 -20.77 -8.77 -2.99
C ALA A 155 -20.15 -9.81 -2.05
N GLN A 156 -20.88 -10.89 -1.73
CA GLN A 156 -20.37 -12.00 -0.93
C GLN A 156 -19.19 -12.70 -1.60
N GLN A 157 -19.28 -12.97 -2.91
CA GLN A 157 -18.19 -13.56 -3.69
C GLN A 157 -16.93 -12.71 -3.57
N LYS A 158 -17.04 -11.38 -3.75
CA LYS A 158 -15.91 -10.47 -3.62
C LYS A 158 -15.27 -10.53 -2.22
N LEU A 159 -16.08 -10.54 -1.17
CA LEU A 159 -15.58 -10.67 0.20
C LEU A 159 -14.84 -12.00 0.42
N LEU A 160 -15.42 -13.11 -0.04
CA LEU A 160 -14.80 -14.43 0.07
C LEU A 160 -13.52 -14.54 -0.76
N GLU A 161 -13.45 -13.89 -1.92
CA GLU A 161 -12.23 -13.81 -2.74
C GLU A 161 -11.12 -13.03 -2.01
N GLU A 162 -11.45 -11.89 -1.39
CA GLU A 162 -10.51 -11.11 -0.59
C GLU A 162 -10.00 -11.90 0.63
N GLU A 163 -10.88 -12.64 1.32
CA GLU A 163 -10.49 -13.52 2.42
C GLU A 163 -9.61 -14.68 1.95
N ASN A 164 -9.96 -15.33 0.84
CA ASN A 164 -9.14 -16.36 0.23
C ASN A 164 -7.75 -15.85 -0.17
N GLN A 165 -7.67 -14.65 -0.73
CA GLN A 165 -6.38 -14.01 -1.05
C GLN A 165 -5.55 -13.79 0.21
N LYS A 166 -6.15 -13.30 1.30
CA LYS A 166 -5.48 -13.15 2.61
C LYS A 166 -4.97 -14.49 3.15
N ILE A 167 -5.78 -15.55 3.05
CA ILE A 167 -5.38 -16.90 3.49
C ILE A 167 -4.24 -17.43 2.62
N ARG A 168 -4.32 -17.29 1.30
CA ARG A 168 -3.25 -17.70 0.37
C ARG A 168 -1.94 -16.96 0.66
N PHE A 169 -2.01 -15.67 0.91
CA PHE A 169 -0.85 -14.86 1.29
C PHE A 169 -0.23 -15.34 2.61
N LYS A 170 -1.05 -15.54 3.65
CA LYS A 170 -0.59 -16.07 4.95
C LYS A 170 0.04 -17.46 4.80
N LYS A 171 -0.57 -18.35 4.02
CA LYS A 171 -0.04 -19.69 3.72
C LYS A 171 1.33 -19.59 3.06
N ALA A 172 1.48 -18.79 2.00
CA ALA A 172 2.75 -18.61 1.32
C ALA A 172 3.84 -18.04 2.26
N GLN A 173 3.48 -17.11 3.15
CA GLN A 173 4.41 -16.57 4.14
C GLN A 173 4.85 -17.63 5.16
N LEU A 174 3.93 -18.46 5.66
CA LEU A 174 4.24 -19.56 6.58
C LEU A 174 5.10 -20.63 5.89
N GLU A 175 4.80 -21.00 4.65
CA GLU A 175 5.62 -21.93 3.87
C GLU A 175 7.03 -21.40 3.67
N LYS A 176 7.19 -20.10 3.37
CA LYS A 176 8.52 -19.46 3.28
C LYS A 176 9.26 -19.55 4.61
N ARG A 177 8.63 -19.12 5.71
CA ARG A 177 9.23 -19.20 7.06
C ARG A 177 9.66 -20.62 7.41
N LYS A 178 8.81 -21.62 7.14
CA LYS A 178 9.14 -23.02 7.39
C LYS A 178 10.30 -23.53 6.54
N LYS A 179 10.39 -23.12 5.27
CA LYS A 179 11.56 -23.42 4.43
C LYS A 179 12.84 -22.78 4.98
N ASP A 180 12.75 -21.53 5.44
CA ASP A 180 13.86 -20.82 6.06
C ASP A 180 14.30 -21.52 7.38
N ASP A 181 13.34 -21.93 8.23
CA ASP A 181 13.60 -22.69 9.47
C ASP A 181 14.29 -24.03 9.16
N ILE A 182 13.80 -24.78 8.15
CA ILE A 182 14.41 -26.06 7.73
C ILE A 182 15.84 -25.82 7.25
N LEU A 183 16.09 -24.76 6.49
CA LEU A 183 17.44 -24.43 6.03
C LEU A 183 18.35 -24.11 7.22
N GLN A 184 17.88 -23.34 8.20
CA GLN A 184 18.64 -23.04 9.41
C GLN A 184 18.97 -24.31 10.21
N LEU A 185 18.00 -25.20 10.40
CA LEU A 185 18.21 -26.48 11.07
C LEU A 185 19.20 -27.37 10.30
N ASN A 186 19.14 -27.39 8.97
CA ASN A 186 20.11 -28.12 8.15
C ASN A 186 21.53 -27.57 8.28
N ILE A 187 21.68 -26.24 8.37
CA ILE A 187 22.98 -25.60 8.64
C ILE A 187 23.49 -26.02 10.02
N GLU A 188 22.63 -26.02 11.04
CA GLU A 188 22.99 -26.44 12.40
C GLU A 188 23.38 -27.94 12.45
N ILE A 189 22.62 -28.81 11.79
CA ILE A 189 22.95 -30.24 11.65
C ILE A 189 24.31 -30.42 10.98
N ALA A 190 24.58 -29.71 9.89
CA ALA A 190 25.87 -29.77 9.20
C ALA A 190 27.02 -29.32 10.10
N GLN A 191 26.82 -28.24 10.88
CA GLN A 191 27.82 -27.78 11.86
C GLN A 191 28.06 -28.81 12.96
N LYS A 192 27.00 -29.44 13.49
CA LYS A 192 27.10 -30.49 14.50
C LYS A 192 27.74 -31.77 13.97
N SER A 193 27.41 -32.19 12.75
CA SER A 193 28.07 -33.32 12.07
C SER A 193 29.56 -33.08 11.95
N LYS A 194 29.97 -31.88 11.48
CA LYS A 194 31.38 -31.50 11.40
C LYS A 194 32.07 -31.55 12.77
N GLN A 195 31.43 -31.03 13.82
CA GLN A 195 31.97 -31.11 15.19
C GLN A 195 32.13 -32.55 15.67
N CYS A 196 31.16 -33.43 15.37
CA CYS A 196 31.24 -34.85 15.69
C CYS A 196 32.38 -35.53 14.92
N GLU A 197 32.50 -35.32 13.61
CA GLU A 197 33.59 -35.87 12.79
C GLU A 197 34.96 -35.40 13.28
N GLU A 198 35.12 -34.13 13.64
CA GLU A 198 36.35 -33.59 14.23
C GLU A 198 36.67 -34.25 15.60
N ALA A 199 35.66 -34.48 16.43
CA ALA A 199 35.83 -35.17 17.70
C ALA A 199 36.16 -36.66 17.52
N GLU A 200 35.54 -37.33 16.55
CA GLU A 200 35.83 -38.72 16.21
C GLU A 200 37.23 -38.90 15.63
N ALA A 201 37.68 -37.98 14.78
CA ALA A 201 39.05 -37.96 14.27
C ALA A 201 40.07 -37.85 15.42
N LYS A 202 39.85 -36.91 16.35
CA LYS A 202 40.69 -36.78 17.56
C LYS A 202 40.68 -38.04 18.42
N ARG A 203 39.49 -38.66 18.61
CA ARG A 203 39.36 -39.90 19.36
C ARG A 203 40.14 -41.03 18.69
N LEU A 204 40.06 -41.16 17.37
CA LEU A 204 40.80 -42.17 16.61
C LEU A 204 42.31 -41.98 16.74
N ASP A 205 42.80 -40.75 16.65
CA ASP A 205 44.23 -40.46 16.79
C ASP A 205 44.75 -40.75 18.20
N LEU A 206 43.98 -40.39 19.24
CA LEU A 206 44.29 -40.77 20.62
C LEU A 206 44.27 -42.29 20.80
N ASN A 207 43.30 -42.99 20.22
CA ASN A 207 43.22 -44.45 20.30
C ASN A 207 44.43 -45.13 19.64
N LYS A 208 44.84 -44.65 18.45
CA LYS A 208 46.09 -45.10 17.81
C LYS A 208 47.30 -44.88 18.72
N HIS A 209 47.37 -43.75 19.40
CA HIS A 209 48.47 -43.48 20.34
C HIS A 209 48.47 -44.44 21.53
N VAL A 210 47.29 -44.72 22.10
CA VAL A 210 47.11 -45.70 23.18
C VAL A 210 47.49 -47.10 22.72
N GLU A 211 47.06 -47.52 21.52
CA GLU A 211 47.41 -48.83 20.93
C GLU A 211 48.92 -48.95 20.73
N GLN A 212 49.59 -47.91 20.24
CA GLN A 212 51.07 -47.90 20.12
C GLN A 212 51.76 -48.04 21.47
N ILE A 213 51.29 -47.34 22.51
CA ILE A 213 51.83 -47.47 23.87
C ILE A 213 51.56 -48.88 24.42
N SER A 214 50.36 -49.41 24.22
CA SER A 214 49.97 -50.75 24.64
C SER A 214 50.84 -51.82 23.97
N ALA A 215 51.02 -51.75 22.64
CA ALA A 215 51.89 -52.67 21.90
C ALA A 215 53.35 -52.62 22.41
N LYS A 216 53.88 -51.41 22.67
CA LYS A 216 55.21 -51.26 23.29
C LYS A 216 55.26 -51.88 24.69
N THR A 217 54.19 -51.76 25.46
CA THR A 217 54.09 -52.33 26.81
C THR A 217 54.04 -53.85 26.76
N VAL A 218 53.25 -54.43 25.84
CA VAL A 218 53.19 -55.88 25.60
C VAL A 218 54.56 -56.42 25.17
N TYR A 219 55.26 -55.72 24.27
CA TYR A 219 56.62 -56.12 23.86
C TYR A 219 57.58 -56.20 25.05
N LYS A 220 57.59 -55.15 25.91
CA LYS A 220 58.37 -55.16 27.16
C LYS A 220 57.95 -56.27 28.10
N GLN A 221 56.65 -56.55 28.21
CA GLN A 221 56.13 -57.62 29.06
C GLN A 221 56.59 -59.01 28.58
N VAL A 222 56.63 -59.23 27.27
CA VAL A 222 57.16 -60.48 26.67
C VAL A 222 58.66 -60.59 26.93
N GLU A 223 59.43 -59.51 26.77
CA GLU A 223 60.86 -59.49 27.09
C GLU A 223 61.13 -59.85 28.55
N ILE A 224 60.38 -59.26 29.49
CA ILE A 224 60.41 -59.63 30.91
C ILE A 224 60.06 -61.12 31.09
N GLY A 225 59.04 -61.61 30.40
CA GLY A 225 58.66 -63.02 30.40
C GLY A 225 59.79 -63.96 29.94
N HIS A 226 60.51 -63.61 28.87
CA HIS A 226 61.67 -64.38 28.41
C HIS A 226 62.80 -64.38 29.43
N ILE A 227 63.07 -63.26 30.10
CA ILE A 227 64.06 -63.19 31.18
C ILE A 227 63.66 -64.13 32.31
N PHE A 228 62.38 -64.13 32.73
CA PHE A 228 61.87 -65.03 33.76
C PHE A 228 62.01 -66.50 33.34
N MET A 229 61.65 -66.86 32.11
CA MET A 229 61.82 -68.23 31.60
C MET A 229 63.29 -68.65 31.54
N ALA A 230 64.20 -67.76 31.15
CA ALA A 230 65.63 -68.04 31.15
C ALA A 230 66.14 -68.30 32.58
N ILE A 231 65.65 -67.54 33.55
CA ILE A 231 65.96 -67.75 34.98
C ILE A 231 65.38 -69.08 35.46
N ASP A 232 64.14 -69.42 35.13
CA ASP A 232 63.52 -70.70 35.46
C ASP A 232 64.29 -71.88 34.86
N ASN A 233 64.69 -71.79 33.59
CA ASN A 233 65.50 -72.79 32.92
C ASN A 233 66.86 -72.98 33.60
N LEU A 234 67.53 -71.89 33.98
CA LEU A 234 68.79 -71.95 34.74
C LEU A 234 68.58 -72.55 36.13
N TYR A 235 67.49 -72.20 36.79
CA TYR A 235 67.12 -72.72 38.11
C TYR A 235 66.87 -74.23 38.05
N GLN A 236 66.08 -74.72 37.08
CA GLN A 236 65.83 -76.15 36.88
C GLN A 236 67.11 -76.95 36.58
N ARG A 237 68.03 -76.38 35.77
CA ARG A 237 69.35 -76.98 35.53
C ARG A 237 70.19 -77.12 36.79
N CYS A 238 70.04 -76.20 37.74
CA CYS A 238 70.67 -76.29 39.07
C CYS A 238 69.88 -77.18 40.03
N GLY A 239 68.57 -77.33 39.79
CA GLY A 239 67.60 -77.85 40.74
C GLY A 239 67.39 -79.36 40.72
N GLU A 240 67.35 -80.02 39.56
CA GLU A 240 67.03 -81.47 39.52
C GLU A 240 67.22 -82.20 38.17
N GLY A 241 67.72 -81.56 37.09
CA GLY A 241 67.66 -82.14 35.73
C GLY A 241 68.96 -82.48 34.98
N GLY A 242 70.15 -82.10 35.48
CA GLY A 242 71.43 -82.45 34.85
C GLY A 242 72.24 -83.34 35.78
N GLY A 243 72.60 -84.55 35.36
CA GLY A 243 73.24 -85.62 36.15
C GLY A 243 74.64 -85.31 36.74
N GLY A 244 74.80 -84.20 37.44
CA GLY A 244 75.91 -83.88 38.31
C GLY A 244 75.63 -84.28 39.77
N PRO A 245 76.69 -84.52 40.58
CA PRO A 245 76.54 -85.04 41.94
C PRO A 245 75.71 -84.10 42.83
N LYS A 246 74.75 -84.67 43.57
CA LYS A 246 73.92 -83.95 44.55
C LYS A 246 74.81 -83.18 45.52
N ILE A 247 74.65 -81.86 45.57
CA ILE A 247 75.47 -80.97 46.39
C ILE A 247 74.71 -80.59 47.67
N ASN A 248 75.43 -80.59 48.80
CA ASN A 248 74.91 -80.58 50.18
C ASN A 248 74.39 -79.22 50.71
N HIS A 249 74.40 -78.11 49.95
CA HIS A 249 73.77 -76.85 50.38
C HIS A 249 72.30 -76.70 49.95
N ASN A 250 71.69 -77.78 49.44
CA ASN A 250 70.34 -77.78 48.88
C ASN A 250 69.21 -77.96 49.93
N SER A 251 69.52 -78.17 51.21
CA SER A 251 68.48 -78.54 52.19
C SER A 251 67.69 -77.38 52.78
N ASP A 252 68.16 -76.12 52.66
CA ASP A 252 67.59 -75.01 53.44
C ASP A 252 66.89 -73.92 52.61
N LEU A 253 66.81 -74.08 51.28
CA LEU A 253 66.28 -73.05 50.38
C LEU A 253 65.06 -73.49 49.53
N LYS A 254 64.74 -74.79 49.53
CA LYS A 254 63.58 -75.36 48.81
C LYS A 254 62.23 -75.11 49.47
N SER A 255 62.20 -74.58 50.69
CA SER A 255 60.97 -74.46 51.51
C SER A 255 60.10 -73.23 51.25
N ARG A 256 60.37 -72.43 50.21
CA ARG A 256 59.68 -71.14 49.98
C ARG A 256 58.94 -70.97 48.64
N LEU A 257 58.86 -72.01 47.81
CA LEU A 257 58.11 -71.94 46.56
C LEU A 257 56.71 -72.53 46.75
N SER A 258 55.75 -71.67 47.08
CA SER A 258 54.32 -72.00 47.02
C SER A 258 53.79 -71.64 45.62
N PRO A 259 53.13 -72.56 44.91
CA PRO A 259 52.42 -72.24 43.68
C PRO A 259 51.08 -71.60 44.08
N ASP A 260 50.89 -70.31 43.80
CA ASP A 260 49.64 -69.73 43.25
C ASP A 260 49.58 -68.19 43.42
N ASP A 261 48.99 -67.55 42.40
CA ASP A 261 48.47 -66.17 42.26
C ASP A 261 49.27 -65.03 41.56
N GLU A 262 48.49 -64.31 40.74
CA GLU A 262 48.83 -63.36 39.68
C GLU A 262 49.24 -61.96 40.16
N ASP A 263 50.29 -61.85 40.98
CA ASP A 263 50.92 -60.55 41.24
C ASP A 263 52.31 -60.48 40.59
N VAL A 264 52.46 -59.56 39.62
CA VAL A 264 53.74 -59.32 38.94
C VAL A 264 54.83 -58.99 39.96
N GLY A 265 54.49 -58.28 41.04
CA GLY A 265 55.42 -57.94 42.12
C GLY A 265 55.99 -59.17 42.82
N ARG A 266 55.15 -60.18 43.12
CA ARG A 266 55.60 -61.43 43.75
C ARG A 266 56.31 -62.36 42.78
N LYS A 267 55.96 -62.36 41.49
CA LYS A 267 56.74 -63.07 40.46
C LYS A 267 58.17 -62.57 40.36
N PHE A 268 58.40 -61.25 40.45
CA PHE A 268 59.75 -60.69 40.56
C PHE A 268 60.48 -61.21 41.81
N GLU A 269 59.79 -61.29 42.94
CA GLU A 269 60.37 -61.77 44.21
C GLU A 269 60.72 -63.28 44.14
N GLU A 270 59.85 -64.10 43.55
CA GLU A 270 60.08 -65.52 43.31
C GLU A 270 61.28 -65.76 42.38
N VAL A 271 61.36 -65.00 41.28
CA VAL A 271 62.49 -65.04 40.32
C VAL A 271 63.79 -64.62 40.99
N MET A 272 63.75 -63.62 41.87
CA MET A 272 64.91 -63.18 42.64
C MET A 272 65.39 -64.25 43.63
N ASP A 273 64.48 -64.98 44.26
CA ASP A 273 64.83 -66.11 45.11
C ASP A 273 65.43 -67.26 44.29
N LYS A 274 64.88 -67.60 43.12
CA LYS A 274 65.48 -68.57 42.18
C LYS A 274 66.90 -68.18 41.78
N LEU A 275 67.16 -66.91 41.47
CA LEU A 275 68.50 -66.39 41.20
C LEU A 275 69.47 -66.55 42.39
N ARG A 276 69.00 -66.38 43.63
CA ARG A 276 69.82 -66.64 44.82
C ARG A 276 70.23 -68.11 44.93
N ILE A 277 69.33 -69.03 44.58
CA ILE A 277 69.62 -70.47 44.58
C ILE A 277 70.66 -70.81 43.49
N ILE A 278 70.49 -70.29 42.27
CA ILE A 278 71.47 -70.44 41.18
C ILE A 278 72.84 -69.92 41.62
N LYS A 279 72.89 -68.76 42.30
CA LYS A 279 74.14 -68.18 42.82
C LYS A 279 74.81 -69.12 43.84
N ALA A 280 74.06 -69.70 44.76
CA ALA A 280 74.59 -70.67 45.72
C ALA A 280 75.15 -71.91 45.00
N TYR A 281 74.43 -72.43 44.01
CA TYR A 281 74.88 -73.56 43.19
C TYR A 281 76.18 -73.27 42.44
N LEU A 282 76.35 -72.07 41.87
CA LEU A 282 77.58 -71.67 41.19
C LEU A 282 78.80 -71.57 42.13
N ILE A 283 78.59 -71.08 43.36
CA ILE A 283 79.63 -71.04 44.39
C ILE A 283 80.07 -72.47 44.73
N ASP A 284 79.11 -73.37 44.89
CA ASP A 284 79.42 -74.77 45.17
C ASP A 284 80.11 -75.47 44.01
N PHE A 285 79.66 -75.24 42.77
CA PHE A 285 80.28 -75.81 41.58
C PHE A 285 81.72 -75.33 41.44
N LYS A 286 81.99 -74.05 41.72
CA LYS A 286 83.36 -73.51 41.79
C LYS A 286 84.20 -74.24 42.85
N THR A 287 83.61 -74.51 44.01
CA THR A 287 84.28 -75.21 45.12
C THR A 287 84.55 -76.69 44.78
N ILE A 288 83.65 -77.35 44.05
CA ILE A 288 83.82 -78.73 43.56
C ILE A 288 84.91 -78.79 42.49
N VAL A 289 84.92 -77.88 41.51
CA VAL A 289 85.96 -77.83 40.47
C VAL A 289 87.34 -77.61 41.10
N GLN A 290 87.44 -76.72 42.09
CA GLN A 290 88.68 -76.50 42.85
C GLN A 290 89.12 -77.73 43.65
N LYS A 291 88.19 -78.56 44.15
CA LYS A 291 88.49 -79.83 44.85
C LYS A 291 88.77 -81.02 43.92
N ALA A 292 88.27 -81.02 42.69
CA ALA A 292 88.51 -82.08 41.69
C ALA A 292 89.82 -81.93 40.90
N GLN A 293 90.42 -80.73 40.94
CA GLN A 293 91.66 -80.41 40.24
C GLN A 293 92.88 -81.30 40.62
N PRO A 294 93.09 -81.70 41.90
CA PRO A 294 94.24 -82.55 42.26
C PRO A 294 94.10 -84.01 41.81
N SER A 295 92.87 -84.55 41.72
CA SER A 295 92.62 -85.97 41.40
C SER A 295 92.54 -86.25 39.90
N LEU A 296 92.23 -85.25 39.07
CA LEU A 296 92.37 -85.34 37.61
C LEU A 296 93.84 -85.39 37.17
N LEU A 297 94.73 -84.68 37.88
CA LEU A 297 96.19 -84.73 37.64
C LEU A 297 96.81 -86.11 37.96
N GLN A 298 96.22 -86.88 38.87
CA GLN A 298 96.66 -88.25 39.18
C GLN A 298 96.20 -89.27 38.12
N LYS A 299 95.04 -89.06 37.49
CA LYS A 299 94.51 -89.92 36.42
C LYS A 299 95.20 -89.68 35.06
N CYS A 300 95.83 -88.53 34.85
CA CYS A 300 96.65 -88.30 33.65
C CYS A 300 97.98 -89.08 33.64
N LYS A 301 98.46 -89.62 34.77
CA LYS A 301 99.69 -90.44 34.82
C LYS A 301 99.50 -91.92 34.43
N ASN A 302 98.25 -92.41 34.42
CA ASN A 302 97.93 -93.79 34.02
C ASN A 302 97.35 -93.89 32.59
N ALA A 303 97.30 -92.78 31.87
CA ALA A 303 96.74 -92.69 30.51
C ALA A 303 97.81 -92.29 29.48
N SER A 304 99.07 -92.68 29.70
CA SER A 304 100.14 -92.66 28.70
C SER A 304 100.26 -94.02 28.01
N GLU A 305 99.18 -94.47 27.38
CA GLU A 305 99.27 -95.37 26.23
C GLU A 305 97.96 -95.33 25.43
N ILE A 306 98.03 -94.56 24.34
CA ILE A 306 97.39 -94.85 23.05
C ILE A 306 95.88 -94.59 23.01
N SER A 307 95.43 -93.37 22.70
CA SER A 307 95.48 -92.77 21.35
C SER A 307 95.00 -93.71 20.24
N ARG A 308 93.68 -93.84 20.09
CA ARG A 308 93.08 -94.01 18.76
C ARG A 308 91.68 -93.38 18.76
N ILE A 309 91.54 -92.42 17.85
CA ILE A 309 90.30 -91.78 17.37
C ILE A 309 89.88 -90.52 18.16
N MET A 310 90.59 -89.43 17.84
CA MET A 310 90.14 -88.04 17.90
C MET A 310 89.28 -87.72 16.65
N PRO A 311 88.59 -86.57 16.57
CA PRO A 311 87.15 -86.42 16.33
C PRO A 311 86.83 -85.84 14.95
N ARG A 312 85.52 -85.70 14.62
CA ARG A 312 84.89 -84.77 13.63
C ARG A 312 83.44 -85.26 13.39
N GLU A 313 82.34 -84.50 13.35
CA GLU A 313 82.06 -83.07 13.23
C GLU A 313 80.69 -82.79 13.89
N ILE A 314 80.54 -81.63 14.52
CA ILE A 314 79.24 -81.03 14.87
C ILE A 314 78.91 -80.07 13.74
N ASN A 315 77.89 -80.41 12.96
CA ASN A 315 77.33 -79.52 11.96
C ASN A 315 76.27 -78.64 12.65
N ILE A 316 76.50 -77.33 12.65
CA ILE A 316 75.59 -76.31 13.16
C ILE A 316 74.75 -75.84 11.98
N ASN A 317 73.43 -76.01 12.10
CA ASN A 317 72.43 -75.12 11.51
C ASN A 317 71.56 -74.62 12.65
#